data_AF-J5H1R2-F1
#
_entry.id   AF-J5H1R2-F1
#
_cell.length_a   1.000
_cell.length_b   1.000
_cell.length_c   1.000
_cell.angle_alpha   90.00
_cell.angle_beta   90.00
_cell.angle_gamma   90.00
#
_symmetry.space_group_name_H-M   'P 1'
#
loop_
_entity.id
_entity.type
_entity.pdbx_description
1 polymer ?
#
loop_
_entity_poly.entity_id
_entity_poly.type
_entity_poly.pdbx_seq_one_letter_code
_entity_poly.pdbx_strand_id
1 'polypeptide(L)'
;MKAVRIKLRQNQASYTREETVNNRMTYPLPQYSTIIGALHNACSYASYHEMNVSVQGKYRNMQREVYLNHTLLKKFDKDRGILIYLKNPNLLSSGFVRVAEAMGSQGESNFIHRKKIQVYDEEKFKEYINIETVISKAMSDKKKEIDEIEKAWKKEKNKIKDKLKSLDSKSQEAVELKKTIYKRDNEIKEMEDRRKLEKYEKLDEPKNHYKLLIKGVQTQEVLYDVELVIHISADDDTLQDIIANQNNLVCLGRSEDFIELVEIKEVELSSNIDKTYELTDGYSMYVDISKINTDETGDEDYFLTSGGSKKPAKGTIYYVSKDYKIEGKKRVFNKIPCLYSSYIAIDESSQNALCDMDGGYIVNLN
;
A
#
# COMPACT_ATOMS: atom_id res chain seq x y z
N MET A 1 33.94 11.14 5.55
CA MET A 1 33.02 10.59 4.51
C MET A 1 31.96 11.63 4.22
N LYS A 2 31.60 11.87 2.95
CA LYS A 2 30.53 12.82 2.60
C LYS A 2 29.15 12.27 2.91
N ALA A 3 28.25 13.14 3.36
CA ALA A 3 26.86 12.83 3.60
C ALA A 3 25.99 14.08 3.40
N VAL A 4 24.68 13.90 3.31
CA VAL A 4 23.70 15.00 3.37
C VAL A 4 22.98 14.96 4.71
N ARG A 5 23.04 16.06 5.46
CA ARG A 5 22.23 16.29 6.65
C ARG A 5 20.93 16.97 6.25
N ILE A 6 19.80 16.43 6.70
CA ILE A 6 18.47 16.98 6.52
C ILE A 6 17.87 17.23 7.91
N LYS A 7 17.47 18.47 8.19
CA LYS A 7 16.68 18.84 9.36
C LYS A 7 15.29 19.22 8.92
N LEU A 8 14.28 18.60 9.51
CA LEU A 8 12.90 18.88 9.16
C LEU A 8 11.97 18.76 10.36
N ARG A 9 10.80 19.38 10.24
CA ARG A 9 9.71 19.30 11.22
C ARG A 9 8.42 18.83 10.58
N GLN A 10 7.55 18.22 11.36
CA GLN A 10 6.18 17.87 10.96
C GLN A 10 5.22 18.16 12.10
N ASN A 11 4.15 18.90 11.84
CA ASN A 11 3.09 19.14 12.83
C ASN A 11 2.46 17.83 13.29
N GLN A 12 2.28 16.90 12.33
CA GLN A 12 1.81 15.55 12.57
C GLN A 12 2.48 14.57 11.61
N ALA A 13 2.71 13.33 12.06
CA ALA A 13 3.25 12.26 11.21
C ALA A 13 2.75 10.87 11.63
N SER A 14 2.64 9.96 10.66
CA SER A 14 2.43 8.53 10.91
C SER A 14 3.36 7.68 10.04
N TYR A 15 4.37 7.09 10.68
CA TYR A 15 5.30 6.14 10.09
C TYR A 15 4.76 4.72 10.26
N THR A 16 3.76 4.40 9.45
CA THR A 16 2.89 3.22 9.65
C THR A 16 3.68 1.91 9.74
N ARG A 17 3.40 1.12 10.77
CA ARG A 17 3.89 -0.26 10.89
C ARG A 17 3.16 -1.17 9.92
N GLU A 18 3.88 -1.83 9.03
CA GLU A 18 3.32 -2.56 7.88
C GLU A 18 2.44 -3.75 8.30
N GLU A 19 2.67 -4.28 9.50
CA GLU A 19 1.94 -5.42 10.07
C GLU A 19 0.57 -5.03 10.66
N THR A 20 0.24 -3.74 10.69
CA THR A 20 -0.97 -3.23 11.35
C THR A 20 -2.05 -2.83 10.35
N VAL A 21 -3.25 -3.42 10.49
CA VAL A 21 -4.36 -3.24 9.50
C VAL A 21 -5.51 -2.41 10.07
N ASN A 22 -6.12 -2.84 11.18
CA ASN A 22 -7.30 -2.18 11.75
C ASN A 22 -6.95 -1.13 12.82
N ASN A 23 -5.84 -1.32 13.52
CA ASN A 23 -5.27 -0.40 14.50
C ASN A 23 -3.93 0.03 13.96
N ARG A 24 -3.92 1.02 13.05
CA ARG A 24 -2.68 1.43 12.38
C ARG A 24 -1.75 2.05 13.41
N MET A 25 -0.63 1.38 13.66
CA MET A 25 0.38 1.85 14.60
C MET A 25 1.48 2.60 13.86
N THR A 26 2.21 3.45 14.57
CA THR A 26 3.35 4.18 14.03
C THR A 26 4.65 3.77 14.71
N TYR A 27 5.76 3.80 13.96
CA TYR A 27 7.09 3.84 14.57
C TYR A 27 7.33 5.22 15.22
N PRO A 28 8.17 5.32 16.27
CA PRO A 28 8.49 6.60 16.93
C PRO A 28 9.37 7.53 16.09
N LEU A 29 10.11 6.98 15.13
CA LEU A 29 10.87 7.70 14.10
C LEU A 29 10.58 7.02 12.75
N PRO A 30 10.78 7.71 11.61
CA PRO A 30 10.55 7.09 10.31
C PRO A 30 11.53 5.95 10.08
N GLN A 31 11.03 4.89 9.43
CA GLN A 31 11.89 3.79 9.00
C GLN A 31 12.82 4.28 7.87
N TYR A 32 13.99 3.65 7.73
CA TYR A 32 14.94 4.00 6.67
C TYR A 32 14.31 3.91 5.28
N SER A 33 13.55 2.85 5.00
CA SER A 33 12.83 2.69 3.73
C SER A 33 11.81 3.80 3.44
N THR A 34 11.22 4.39 4.49
CA THR A 34 10.28 5.52 4.35
C THR A 34 11.03 6.79 3.96
N ILE A 35 12.19 7.04 4.56
CA ILE A 35 13.08 8.17 4.21
C ILE A 35 13.58 8.00 2.78
N ILE A 36 14.12 6.83 2.44
CA ILE A 36 14.65 6.53 1.10
C ILE A 36 13.54 6.70 0.05
N GLY A 37 12.34 6.18 0.31
CA GLY A 37 11.19 6.33 -0.58
C GLY A 37 10.78 7.79 -0.79
N ALA A 38 10.81 8.62 0.26
CA ALA A 38 10.51 10.04 0.15
C ALA A 38 11.57 10.78 -0.70
N LEU A 39 12.86 10.46 -0.52
CA LEU A 39 13.95 11.03 -1.31
C LEU A 39 13.89 10.58 -2.77
N HIS A 40 13.63 9.29 -3.03
CA HIS A 40 13.44 8.78 -4.40
C HIS A 40 12.28 9.50 -5.11
N ASN A 41 11.19 9.76 -4.40
CA ASN A 41 10.06 10.51 -4.95
C ASN A 41 10.42 11.97 -5.22
N ALA A 42 11.15 12.63 -4.31
CA ALA A 42 11.62 14.01 -4.50
C ALA A 42 12.56 14.15 -5.70
N CYS A 43 13.44 13.17 -5.93
CA CYS A 43 14.35 13.10 -7.08
C CYS A 43 13.72 12.49 -8.35
N SER A 44 12.46 12.04 -8.31
CA SER A 44 11.78 11.38 -9.43
C SER A 44 12.51 10.15 -9.99
N TYR A 45 13.16 9.37 -9.12
CA TYR A 45 13.89 8.18 -9.55
C TYR A 45 12.97 7.06 -10.08
N ALA A 46 13.37 6.48 -11.22
CA ALA A 46 12.68 5.33 -11.83
C ALA A 46 13.32 3.98 -11.44
N SER A 47 14.53 4.00 -10.91
CA SER A 47 15.30 2.85 -10.41
C SER A 47 15.67 3.06 -8.95
N TYR A 48 16.06 1.98 -8.26
CA TYR A 48 16.48 2.07 -6.87
C TYR A 48 17.92 2.61 -6.78
N HIS A 49 18.10 3.75 -6.11
CA HIS A 49 19.39 4.30 -5.69
C HIS A 49 19.67 3.91 -4.23
N GLU A 50 20.80 3.25 -3.99
CA GLU A 50 21.17 2.75 -2.67
C GLU A 50 21.62 3.90 -1.76
N MET A 51 21.10 3.91 -0.52
CA MET A 51 21.36 4.97 0.45
C MET A 51 21.46 4.36 1.84
N ASN A 52 22.46 4.75 2.61
CA ASN A 52 22.53 4.47 4.04
C ASN A 52 22.00 5.65 4.84
N VAL A 53 21.21 5.34 5.86
CA VAL A 53 20.43 6.34 6.58
C VAL A 53 20.69 6.22 8.07
N SER A 54 20.93 7.36 8.70
CA SER A 54 20.87 7.55 10.14
C SER A 54 19.73 8.51 10.45
N VAL A 55 18.91 8.21 11.46
CA VAL A 55 17.81 9.09 11.87
C VAL A 55 17.78 9.23 13.39
N GLN A 56 17.70 10.47 13.82
CA GLN A 56 17.42 10.85 15.20
C GLN A 56 16.38 11.95 15.22
N GLY A 57 15.71 12.13 16.35
CA GLY A 57 14.69 13.15 16.48
C GLY A 57 13.84 12.99 17.71
N LYS A 58 12.81 13.83 17.82
CA LYS A 58 11.84 13.79 18.90
C LYS A 58 10.44 14.08 18.38
N TYR A 59 9.46 13.73 19.18
CA TYR A 59 8.07 14.14 19.01
C TYR A 59 7.53 14.53 20.38
N ARG A 60 6.55 15.45 20.44
CA ARG A 60 5.98 15.89 21.72
C ARG A 60 5.12 14.79 22.35
N ASN A 61 4.23 14.19 21.58
CA ASN A 61 3.33 13.14 22.04
C ASN A 61 2.83 12.28 20.89
N MET A 62 2.43 11.05 21.23
CA MET A 62 1.72 10.14 20.32
C MET A 62 0.27 10.05 20.77
N GLN A 63 -0.68 10.21 19.84
CA GLN A 63 -2.10 10.04 20.12
C GLN A 63 -2.70 8.95 19.25
N ARG A 64 -3.73 8.28 19.76
CA ARG A 64 -4.54 7.34 19.00
C ARG A 64 -5.82 8.02 18.56
N GLU A 65 -5.87 8.41 17.31
CA GLU A 65 -7.02 9.04 16.70
C GLU A 65 -8.04 8.00 16.25
N VAL A 66 -9.31 8.36 16.38
CA VAL A 66 -10.43 7.57 15.90
C VAL A 66 -10.92 8.19 14.60
N TYR A 67 -11.03 7.37 13.55
CA TYR A 67 -11.58 7.82 12.27
C TYR A 67 -12.63 6.86 11.76
N LEU A 68 -13.50 7.39 10.89
CA LEU A 68 -14.51 6.61 10.21
C LEU A 68 -13.93 6.05 8.91
N ASN A 69 -13.64 4.76 8.90
CA ASN A 69 -13.22 4.08 7.69
C ASN A 69 -14.43 3.77 6.79
N HIS A 70 -14.29 4.09 5.51
CA HIS A 70 -15.27 3.84 4.46
C HIS A 70 -14.81 2.65 3.61
N THR A 71 -15.40 1.48 3.84
CA THR A 71 -15.07 0.27 3.08
C THR A 71 -16.07 0.10 1.94
N LEU A 72 -15.56 0.11 0.69
CA LEU A 72 -16.34 -0.16 -0.50
C LEU A 72 -16.25 -1.62 -0.92
N LEU A 73 -17.42 -2.22 -1.08
CA LEU A 73 -17.61 -3.64 -1.16
C LEU A 73 -18.18 -4.01 -2.55
N LYS A 74 -17.51 -4.93 -3.26
CA LYS A 74 -17.84 -5.35 -4.65
C LYS A 74 -18.87 -6.48 -4.75
N LYS A 75 -18.95 -7.42 -3.79
CA LYS A 75 -19.84 -8.60 -3.83
C LYS A 75 -20.30 -9.02 -2.45
N PHE A 76 -21.55 -8.74 -2.09
CA PHE A 76 -22.09 -9.06 -0.76
C PHE A 76 -23.60 -9.30 -0.81
N ASP A 77 -24.09 -9.90 0.27
CA ASP A 77 -25.50 -10.06 0.57
C ASP A 77 -26.17 -8.68 0.66
N LYS A 78 -27.32 -8.57 0.01
CA LYS A 78 -28.04 -7.31 -0.23
C LYS A 78 -28.84 -6.88 1.02
N ASP A 79 -28.29 -7.08 2.20
CA ASP A 79 -28.99 -7.10 3.48
C ASP A 79 -28.37 -6.22 4.58
N ARG A 80 -27.26 -5.53 4.29
CA ARG A 80 -26.54 -4.67 5.24
C ARG A 80 -25.88 -3.48 4.54
N GLY A 81 -25.50 -2.46 5.31
CA GLY A 81 -24.73 -1.31 4.83
C GLY A 81 -25.55 -0.31 4.00
N ILE A 82 -24.83 0.56 3.29
CA ILE A 82 -25.40 1.62 2.45
C ILE A 82 -25.16 1.28 0.98
N LEU A 83 -26.22 1.09 0.21
CA LEU A 83 -26.14 1.04 -1.25
C LEU A 83 -25.86 2.44 -1.79
N ILE A 84 -24.78 2.56 -2.54
CA ILE A 84 -24.35 3.83 -3.15
C ILE A 84 -24.20 3.68 -4.67
N TYR A 85 -24.28 4.82 -5.36
CA TYR A 85 -23.97 4.95 -6.78
C TYR A 85 -22.78 5.88 -6.96
N LEU A 86 -21.76 5.39 -7.66
CA LEU A 86 -20.56 6.13 -8.05
C LEU A 86 -20.74 6.65 -9.48
N LYS A 87 -20.51 7.95 -9.71
CA LYS A 87 -20.48 8.48 -11.09
C LYS A 87 -19.35 7.87 -11.92
N ASN A 88 -18.20 7.61 -11.28
CA ASN A 88 -17.08 6.90 -11.88
C ASN A 88 -16.76 5.66 -11.02
N PRO A 89 -16.96 4.42 -11.53
CA PRO A 89 -16.79 3.20 -10.75
C PRO A 89 -15.32 2.89 -10.42
N ASN A 90 -14.38 3.53 -11.12
CA ASN A 90 -12.94 3.34 -10.93
C ASN A 90 -12.34 4.32 -9.91
N LEU A 91 -13.11 5.33 -9.48
CA LEU A 91 -12.64 6.34 -8.51
C LEU A 91 -13.13 5.99 -7.10
N LEU A 92 -12.21 5.67 -6.19
CA LEU A 92 -12.49 5.50 -4.77
C LEU A 92 -12.55 6.87 -4.10
N SER A 93 -13.72 7.51 -4.10
CA SER A 93 -13.92 8.83 -3.49
C SER A 93 -15.14 8.87 -2.58
N SER A 94 -15.22 9.91 -1.74
CA SER A 94 -16.40 10.23 -0.95
C SER A 94 -17.55 10.83 -1.77
N GLY A 95 -17.32 11.15 -3.05
CA GLY A 95 -18.30 11.72 -3.97
C GLY A 95 -19.26 10.67 -4.55
N PHE A 96 -20.10 10.08 -3.71
CA PHE A 96 -21.12 9.10 -4.11
C PHE A 96 -22.54 9.58 -3.82
N VAL A 97 -23.50 9.06 -4.58
CA VAL A 97 -24.93 9.24 -4.32
C VAL A 97 -25.38 8.13 -3.38
N ARG A 98 -26.02 8.47 -2.26
CA ARG A 98 -26.65 7.48 -1.37
C ARG A 98 -27.96 7.03 -2.03
N VAL A 99 -28.10 5.73 -2.25
CA VAL A 99 -29.28 5.16 -2.94
C VAL A 99 -30.24 4.56 -1.93
N ALA A 100 -29.76 3.64 -1.09
CA ALA A 100 -30.55 3.02 -0.03
C ALA A 100 -29.66 2.57 1.14
N GLU A 101 -30.25 2.35 2.31
CA GLU A 101 -29.56 1.89 3.52
C GLU A 101 -30.39 0.81 4.20
N ALA A 102 -29.71 -0.25 4.66
CA ALA A 102 -30.34 -1.31 5.44
C ALA A 102 -30.57 -0.83 6.88
N MET A 103 -31.79 -1.00 7.40
CA MET A 103 -32.19 -0.53 8.73
C MET A 103 -32.30 -1.65 9.76
N GLY A 104 -32.44 -2.90 9.31
CA GLY A 104 -32.48 -4.07 10.19
C GLY A 104 -31.10 -4.66 10.46
N SER A 105 -31.03 -5.54 11.45
CA SER A 105 -29.85 -6.38 11.72
C SER A 105 -29.50 -7.24 10.50
N GLN A 106 -28.26 -7.75 10.45
CA GLN A 106 -27.80 -8.60 9.35
C GLN A 106 -28.78 -9.78 9.11
N GLY A 107 -29.16 -10.01 7.85
CA GLY A 107 -30.16 -11.00 7.45
C GLY A 107 -31.63 -10.55 7.52
N GLU A 108 -31.94 -9.42 8.16
CA GLU A 108 -33.32 -8.95 8.27
C GLU A 108 -33.74 -8.00 7.14
N SER A 109 -32.78 -7.26 6.61
CA SER A 109 -33.00 -6.30 5.53
C SER A 109 -32.80 -6.95 4.16
N ASN A 110 -33.43 -6.40 3.13
CA ASN A 110 -33.19 -6.86 1.77
C ASN A 110 -33.48 -5.75 0.76
N PHE A 111 -32.48 -5.33 -0.01
CA PHE A 111 -32.65 -4.31 -1.03
C PHE A 111 -33.60 -4.78 -2.15
N ILE A 112 -33.48 -6.03 -2.62
CA ILE A 112 -34.31 -6.54 -3.72
C ILE A 112 -35.79 -6.58 -3.35
N HIS A 113 -36.11 -7.01 -2.14
CA HIS A 113 -37.48 -7.15 -1.65
C HIS A 113 -37.98 -5.91 -0.89
N ARG A 114 -37.22 -4.80 -0.89
CA ARG A 114 -37.52 -3.57 -0.13
C ARG A 114 -37.86 -3.82 1.34
N LYS A 115 -37.21 -4.79 1.98
CA LYS A 115 -37.50 -5.19 3.36
C LYS A 115 -36.59 -4.44 4.31
N LYS A 116 -37.15 -3.70 5.27
CA LYS A 116 -36.41 -2.94 6.31
C LYS A 116 -35.27 -2.09 5.73
N ILE A 117 -35.55 -1.33 4.67
CA ILE A 117 -34.59 -0.40 4.07
C ILE A 117 -35.13 1.02 4.08
N GLN A 118 -34.22 1.99 4.07
CA GLN A 118 -34.52 3.39 3.78
C GLN A 118 -33.98 3.72 2.40
N VAL A 119 -34.83 4.24 1.51
CA VAL A 119 -34.44 4.66 0.16
C VAL A 119 -34.28 6.17 0.15
N TYR A 120 -33.16 6.64 -0.43
CA TYR A 120 -32.82 8.06 -0.54
C TYR A 120 -32.92 8.56 -1.99
N ASP A 121 -32.61 7.71 -2.97
CA ASP A 121 -32.73 8.00 -4.40
C ASP A 121 -33.54 6.90 -5.08
N GLU A 122 -34.80 7.18 -5.38
CA GLU A 122 -35.75 6.20 -5.92
C GLU A 122 -35.45 5.84 -7.39
N GLU A 123 -34.92 6.77 -8.17
CA GLU A 123 -34.59 6.53 -9.58
C GLU A 123 -33.41 5.55 -9.69
N LYS A 124 -32.32 5.84 -8.98
CA LYS A 124 -31.15 4.95 -8.93
C LYS A 124 -31.46 3.63 -8.25
N PHE A 125 -32.35 3.64 -7.27
CA PHE A 125 -32.77 2.39 -6.64
C PHE A 125 -33.55 1.49 -7.61
N LYS A 126 -34.50 2.04 -8.38
CA LYS A 126 -35.21 1.27 -9.43
C LYS A 126 -34.26 0.72 -10.50
N GLU A 127 -33.30 1.53 -10.94
CA GLU A 127 -32.25 1.12 -11.88
C GLU A 127 -31.47 -0.10 -11.33
N TYR A 128 -31.01 -0.02 -10.08
CA TYR A 128 -30.33 -1.12 -9.39
C TYR A 128 -31.18 -2.41 -9.34
N ILE A 129 -32.46 -2.30 -8.96
CA ILE A 129 -33.36 -3.46 -8.89
C ILE A 129 -33.54 -4.10 -10.27
N ASN A 130 -33.71 -3.29 -11.31
CA ASN A 130 -33.87 -3.77 -12.69
C ASN A 130 -32.62 -4.54 -13.17
N ILE A 131 -31.43 -4.01 -12.88
CA ILE A 131 -30.14 -4.66 -13.19
C ILE A 131 -30.03 -6.03 -12.48
N GLU A 132 -30.30 -6.07 -11.18
CA GLU A 132 -30.16 -7.27 -10.36
C GLU A 132 -31.23 -8.35 -10.59
N THR A 133 -32.37 -8.00 -11.18
CA THR A 133 -33.49 -8.93 -11.39
C THR A 133 -33.70 -9.22 -12.87
N VAL A 134 -34.28 -8.28 -13.61
CA VAL A 134 -34.71 -8.44 -15.00
C VAL A 134 -33.51 -8.70 -15.91
N ILE A 135 -32.51 -7.80 -15.89
CA ILE A 135 -31.35 -7.90 -16.79
C ILE A 135 -30.52 -9.13 -16.43
N SER A 136 -30.23 -9.34 -15.14
CA SER A 136 -29.48 -10.52 -14.68
C SER A 136 -30.13 -11.84 -15.11
N LYS A 137 -31.47 -11.94 -15.01
CA LYS A 137 -32.21 -13.13 -15.46
C LYS A 137 -32.17 -13.28 -16.97
N ALA A 138 -32.44 -12.22 -17.73
CA ALA A 138 -32.38 -12.26 -19.19
C ALA A 138 -31.01 -12.71 -19.72
N MET A 139 -29.92 -12.24 -19.10
CA MET A 139 -28.57 -12.68 -19.44
C MET A 139 -28.27 -14.13 -19.07
N SER A 140 -28.86 -14.62 -17.96
CA SER A 140 -28.75 -16.02 -17.57
C SER A 140 -29.50 -16.93 -18.53
N ASP A 141 -30.70 -16.55 -18.97
CA ASP A 141 -31.52 -17.35 -19.86
C ASP A 141 -30.92 -17.40 -21.27
N LYS A 142 -30.45 -16.26 -21.82
CA LYS A 142 -29.65 -16.24 -23.07
C LYS A 142 -28.41 -17.13 -23.01
N LYS A 143 -27.75 -17.22 -21.84
CA LYS A 143 -26.63 -18.13 -21.65
C LYS A 143 -27.07 -19.59 -21.78
N LYS A 144 -28.18 -19.98 -21.15
CA LYS A 144 -28.70 -21.35 -21.23
C LYS A 144 -29.07 -21.71 -22.66
N GLU A 145 -29.72 -20.82 -23.40
CA GLU A 145 -30.08 -21.02 -24.81
C GLU A 145 -28.84 -21.29 -25.68
N ILE A 146 -27.78 -20.48 -25.54
CA ILE A 146 -26.52 -20.70 -26.28
C ILE A 146 -25.83 -22.00 -25.84
N ASP A 147 -25.81 -22.30 -24.53
CA ASP A 147 -25.22 -23.54 -24.00
C ASP A 147 -25.97 -24.79 -24.54
N GLU A 148 -27.29 -24.71 -24.78
CA GLU A 148 -28.09 -25.77 -25.41
C GLU A 148 -27.77 -25.93 -26.90
N ILE A 149 -27.66 -24.82 -27.64
CA ILE A 149 -27.25 -24.83 -29.05
C ILE A 149 -25.85 -25.44 -29.20
N GLU A 150 -24.90 -25.05 -28.34
CA GLU A 150 -23.53 -25.56 -28.37
C GLU A 150 -23.50 -27.08 -28.08
N LYS A 151 -24.31 -27.55 -27.13
CA LYS A 151 -24.46 -28.99 -26.83
C LYS A 151 -25.06 -29.77 -28.00
N ALA A 152 -26.11 -29.24 -28.63
CA ALA A 152 -26.73 -29.86 -29.79
C ALA A 152 -25.72 -29.95 -30.96
N TRP A 153 -25.02 -28.86 -31.24
CA TRP A 153 -23.99 -28.81 -32.27
C TRP A 153 -22.83 -29.77 -31.99
N LYS A 154 -22.36 -29.90 -30.74
CA LYS A 154 -21.33 -30.89 -30.37
C LYS A 154 -21.74 -32.32 -30.76
N LYS A 155 -23.01 -32.69 -30.57
CA LYS A 155 -23.53 -34.01 -30.96
C LYS A 155 -23.56 -34.18 -32.48
N GLU A 156 -24.04 -33.17 -33.21
CA GLU A 156 -24.09 -33.19 -34.68
C GLU A 156 -22.69 -33.22 -35.31
N LYS A 157 -21.78 -32.38 -34.81
CA LYS A 157 -20.38 -32.31 -35.22
C LYS A 157 -19.68 -33.66 -35.06
N ASN A 158 -19.95 -34.40 -34.00
CA ASN A 158 -19.40 -35.75 -33.83
C ASN A 158 -19.92 -36.72 -34.90
N LYS A 159 -21.22 -36.70 -35.20
CA LYS A 159 -21.80 -37.51 -36.30
C LYS A 159 -21.18 -37.16 -37.66
N ILE A 160 -20.96 -35.87 -37.94
CA ILE A 160 -20.31 -35.42 -39.17
C ILE A 160 -18.85 -35.88 -39.21
N LYS A 161 -18.12 -35.79 -38.10
CA LYS A 161 -16.76 -36.32 -37.98
C LYS A 161 -16.67 -37.82 -38.20
N ASP A 162 -17.65 -38.59 -37.73
CA ASP A 162 -17.69 -40.03 -37.96
C ASP A 162 -17.95 -40.37 -39.44
N LYS A 163 -18.86 -39.65 -40.11
CA LYS A 163 -19.06 -39.76 -41.58
C LYS A 163 -17.82 -39.37 -42.38
N LEU A 164 -17.06 -38.38 -41.92
CA LEU A 164 -15.80 -37.96 -42.53
C LEU A 164 -14.71 -39.04 -42.48
N LYS A 165 -14.76 -39.99 -41.55
CA LYS A 165 -13.78 -41.10 -41.46
C LYS A 165 -13.95 -42.13 -42.58
N SER A 166 -15.16 -42.26 -43.13
CA SER A 166 -15.48 -43.21 -44.21
C SER A 166 -15.37 -42.62 -45.62
N LEU A 167 -15.09 -41.32 -45.75
CA LEU A 167 -15.04 -40.60 -47.03
C LEU A 167 -13.58 -40.31 -47.44
N ASP A 168 -13.30 -40.30 -48.75
CA ASP A 168 -12.01 -39.83 -49.26
C ASP A 168 -11.87 -38.32 -48.99
N SER A 169 -10.70 -37.94 -48.44
CA SER A 169 -10.33 -36.61 -47.98
C SER A 169 -10.47 -35.50 -49.03
N LYS A 170 -10.42 -35.86 -50.33
CA LYS A 170 -10.55 -34.96 -51.49
C LYS A 170 -11.91 -35.04 -52.19
N SER A 171 -12.83 -35.88 -51.71
CA SER A 171 -14.20 -35.93 -52.24
C SER A 171 -14.91 -34.59 -52.02
N GLN A 172 -15.74 -34.19 -52.97
CA GLN A 172 -16.48 -32.93 -52.92
C GLN A 172 -17.38 -32.86 -51.67
N GLU A 173 -17.95 -33.99 -51.27
CA GLU A 173 -18.77 -34.16 -50.07
C GLU A 173 -17.97 -33.93 -48.77
N ALA A 174 -16.73 -34.44 -48.67
CA ALA A 174 -15.88 -34.22 -47.50
C ALA A 174 -15.46 -32.75 -47.33
N VAL A 175 -15.22 -32.03 -48.44
CA VAL A 175 -14.90 -30.59 -48.42
C VAL A 175 -16.10 -29.77 -47.95
N GLU A 176 -17.30 -30.13 -48.38
CA GLU A 176 -18.55 -29.44 -48.03
C GLU A 176 -18.95 -29.64 -46.57
N LEU A 177 -18.76 -30.85 -46.04
CA LEU A 177 -18.93 -31.14 -44.60
C LEU A 177 -17.93 -30.35 -43.73
N LYS A 178 -16.68 -30.21 -44.15
CA LYS A 178 -15.67 -29.39 -43.44
C LYS A 178 -16.04 -27.90 -43.45
N LYS A 179 -16.50 -27.35 -44.58
CA LYS A 179 -17.00 -25.97 -44.67
C LYS A 179 -18.19 -25.74 -43.74
N THR A 180 -19.11 -26.71 -43.67
CA THR A 180 -20.28 -26.66 -42.78
C THR A 180 -19.87 -26.62 -41.31
N ILE A 181 -18.91 -27.46 -40.91
CA ILE A 181 -18.36 -27.43 -39.54
C ILE A 181 -17.77 -26.06 -39.22
N TYR A 182 -16.90 -25.56 -40.10
CA TYR A 182 -16.22 -24.28 -39.90
C TYR A 182 -17.22 -23.12 -39.79
N LYS A 183 -18.20 -23.05 -40.69
CA LYS A 183 -19.24 -22.02 -40.68
C LYS A 183 -20.02 -22.03 -39.36
N ARG A 184 -20.47 -23.20 -38.92
CA ARG A 184 -21.31 -23.33 -37.72
C ARG A 184 -20.54 -23.10 -36.42
N ASP A 185 -19.27 -23.51 -36.36
CA ASP A 185 -18.36 -23.17 -35.24
C ASP A 185 -18.18 -21.64 -35.12
N ASN A 186 -17.98 -20.95 -36.25
CA ASN A 186 -17.86 -19.49 -36.27
C ASN A 186 -19.17 -18.81 -35.83
N GLU A 187 -20.33 -19.26 -36.32
CA GLU A 187 -21.64 -18.72 -35.91
C GLU A 187 -21.85 -18.84 -34.39
N ILE A 188 -21.50 -19.98 -33.79
CA ILE A 188 -21.62 -20.17 -32.33
C ILE A 188 -20.68 -19.25 -31.57
N LYS A 189 -19.44 -19.11 -32.03
CA LYS A 189 -18.47 -18.18 -31.45
C LYS A 189 -18.96 -16.73 -31.51
N GLU A 190 -19.48 -16.28 -32.64
CA GLU A 190 -20.03 -14.94 -32.80
C GLU A 190 -21.25 -14.70 -31.90
N MET A 191 -22.11 -15.72 -31.71
CA MET A 191 -23.23 -15.65 -30.76
C MET A 191 -22.73 -15.48 -29.32
N GLU A 192 -21.72 -16.25 -28.91
CA GLU A 192 -21.12 -16.11 -27.57
C GLU A 192 -20.48 -14.75 -27.35
N ASP A 193 -19.71 -14.25 -28.33
CA ASP A 193 -19.01 -12.98 -28.22
C ASP A 193 -20.01 -11.81 -28.17
N ARG A 194 -21.08 -11.86 -28.97
CA ARG A 194 -22.20 -10.92 -28.89
C ARG A 194 -22.88 -10.96 -27.52
N ARG A 195 -23.11 -12.15 -26.97
CA ARG A 195 -23.68 -12.31 -25.62
C ARG A 195 -22.77 -11.73 -24.54
N LYS A 196 -21.44 -11.93 -24.65
CA LYS A 196 -20.47 -11.37 -23.70
C LYS A 196 -20.48 -9.84 -23.75
N LEU A 197 -20.50 -9.25 -24.95
CA LEU A 197 -20.58 -7.81 -25.13
C LEU A 197 -21.90 -7.25 -24.54
N GLU A 198 -23.03 -7.86 -24.88
CA GLU A 198 -24.34 -7.41 -24.37
C GLU A 198 -24.45 -7.54 -22.84
N LYS A 199 -23.88 -8.61 -22.27
CA LYS A 199 -23.78 -8.78 -20.81
C LYS A 199 -22.91 -7.69 -20.19
N TYR A 200 -21.79 -7.34 -20.82
CA TYR A 200 -20.95 -6.26 -20.32
C TYR A 200 -21.69 -4.92 -20.31
N GLU A 201 -22.26 -4.53 -21.44
CA GLU A 201 -22.94 -3.23 -21.62
C GLU A 201 -24.18 -3.08 -20.75
N LYS A 202 -25.01 -4.12 -20.62
CA LYS A 202 -26.29 -4.02 -19.92
C LYS A 202 -26.22 -4.41 -18.44
N LEU A 203 -25.24 -5.23 -18.06
CA LEU A 203 -25.16 -5.79 -16.71
C LEU A 203 -23.86 -5.39 -16.00
N ASP A 204 -22.70 -5.77 -16.54
CA ASP A 204 -21.45 -5.64 -15.77
C ASP A 204 -21.03 -4.16 -15.61
N GLU A 205 -21.12 -3.35 -16.66
CA GLU A 205 -20.79 -1.92 -16.64
C GLU A 205 -21.74 -1.14 -15.71
N PRO A 206 -23.08 -1.18 -15.86
CA PRO A 206 -23.97 -0.40 -14.99
C PRO A 206 -23.87 -0.85 -13.53
N LYS A 207 -23.71 -2.16 -13.30
CA LYS A 207 -23.54 -2.72 -11.96
C LYS A 207 -22.24 -2.26 -11.28
N ASN A 208 -21.19 -1.95 -12.04
CA ASN A 208 -19.94 -1.48 -11.47
C ASN A 208 -20.07 -0.11 -10.79
N HIS A 209 -21.05 0.71 -11.18
CA HIS A 209 -21.35 1.98 -10.51
C HIS A 209 -21.96 1.79 -9.13
N TYR A 210 -22.67 0.67 -8.90
CA TYR A 210 -23.22 0.36 -7.59
C TYR A 210 -22.18 -0.32 -6.71
N LYS A 211 -22.10 0.16 -5.46
CA LYS A 211 -21.24 -0.40 -4.42
C LYS A 211 -22.00 -0.42 -3.11
N LEU A 212 -21.59 -1.31 -2.24
CA LEU A 212 -22.00 -1.25 -0.85
C LEU A 212 -20.93 -0.51 -0.05
N LEU A 213 -21.34 0.50 0.70
CA LEU A 213 -20.51 1.22 1.64
C LEU A 213 -20.79 0.69 3.05
N ILE A 214 -19.75 0.18 3.68
CA ILE A 214 -19.75 -0.12 5.11
C ILE A 214 -18.87 0.90 5.80
N LYS A 215 -19.42 1.47 6.87
CA LYS A 215 -18.72 2.40 7.75
C LYS A 215 -18.23 1.62 8.96
N GLY A 216 -16.95 1.74 9.28
CA GLY A 216 -16.36 1.10 10.45
C GLY A 216 -15.51 2.10 11.21
N VAL A 217 -15.56 2.04 12.54
CA VAL A 217 -14.65 2.83 13.37
C VAL A 217 -13.27 2.15 13.34
N GLN A 218 -12.23 2.90 13.02
CA GLN A 218 -10.84 2.45 13.07
C GLN A 218 -9.99 3.44 13.85
N THR A 219 -8.79 3.00 14.22
CA THR A 219 -7.84 3.86 14.94
C THR A 219 -6.50 3.95 14.23
N GLN A 220 -5.85 5.09 14.39
CA GLN A 220 -4.51 5.34 13.89
C GLN A 220 -3.68 6.08 14.93
N GLU A 221 -2.43 5.67 15.10
CA GLU A 221 -1.45 6.40 15.89
C GLU A 221 -0.81 7.51 15.05
N VAL A 222 -0.77 8.71 15.64
CA VAL A 222 -0.22 9.92 15.05
C VAL A 222 0.74 10.56 16.05
N LEU A 223 1.93 10.88 15.58
CA LEU A 223 2.94 11.66 16.30
C LEU A 223 2.69 13.15 16.06
N TYR A 224 2.87 13.96 17.10
CA TYR A 224 2.68 15.42 17.04
C TYR A 224 3.97 16.16 17.33
N ASP A 225 4.16 17.29 16.65
CA ASP A 225 5.32 18.18 16.77
C ASP A 225 6.64 17.42 16.67
N VAL A 226 6.83 16.79 15.52
CA VAL A 226 7.99 15.97 15.21
C VAL A 226 9.13 16.86 14.73
N GLU A 227 10.33 16.63 15.27
CA GLU A 227 11.59 17.17 14.76
C GLU A 227 12.52 16.02 14.42
N LEU A 228 13.12 16.07 13.23
CA LEU A 228 14.05 15.04 12.77
C LEU A 228 15.37 15.65 12.30
N VAL A 229 16.44 14.92 12.56
CA VAL A 229 17.76 15.09 11.95
C VAL A 229 18.11 13.76 11.29
N ILE A 230 18.29 13.82 9.97
CA ILE A 230 18.53 12.66 9.12
C ILE A 230 19.87 12.86 8.43
N HIS A 231 20.72 11.84 8.42
CA HIS A 231 21.95 11.81 7.64
C HIS A 231 21.86 10.73 6.57
N ILE A 232 22.19 11.10 5.34
CA ILE A 232 22.16 10.23 4.17
C ILE A 232 23.58 10.09 3.62
N SER A 233 24.03 8.85 3.46
CA SER A 233 25.25 8.51 2.72
C SER A 233 24.88 7.72 1.48
N ALA A 234 25.37 8.13 0.32
CA ALA A 234 25.16 7.49 -0.98
C ALA A 234 26.35 7.81 -1.89
N ASP A 235 26.28 7.42 -3.17
CA ASP A 235 27.20 7.92 -4.19
C ASP A 235 27.03 9.44 -4.41
N ASP A 236 28.08 10.08 -4.93
CA ASP A 236 28.14 11.55 -5.06
C ASP A 236 27.00 12.11 -5.94
N ASP A 237 26.62 11.42 -7.01
CA ASP A 237 25.54 11.85 -7.91
C ASP A 237 24.20 11.84 -7.15
N THR A 238 23.91 10.77 -6.43
CA THR A 238 22.70 10.66 -5.60
C THR A 238 22.64 11.73 -4.50
N LEU A 239 23.76 12.06 -3.86
CA LEU A 239 23.81 13.13 -2.85
C LEU A 239 23.53 14.51 -3.45
N GLN A 240 24.11 14.80 -4.62
CA GLN A 240 23.88 16.07 -5.32
C GLN A 240 22.42 16.22 -5.78
N ASP A 241 21.83 15.15 -6.30
CA ASP A 241 20.43 15.11 -6.71
C ASP A 241 19.49 15.44 -5.54
N ILE A 242 19.74 14.87 -4.36
CA ILE A 242 18.96 15.15 -3.14
C ILE A 242 18.98 16.65 -2.80
N ILE A 243 20.17 17.28 -2.83
CA ILE A 243 20.31 18.71 -2.55
C ILE A 243 19.62 19.56 -3.62
N ALA A 244 19.79 19.20 -4.90
CA ALA A 244 19.20 19.91 -6.02
C ALA A 244 17.66 19.86 -6.00
N ASN A 245 17.09 18.76 -5.51
CA ASN A 245 15.64 18.52 -5.46
C ASN A 245 15.02 18.76 -4.08
N GLN A 246 15.69 19.50 -3.20
CA GLN A 246 15.21 19.77 -1.82
C GLN A 246 13.78 20.32 -1.75
N ASN A 247 13.39 21.17 -2.71
CA ASN A 247 12.04 21.78 -2.75
C ASN A 247 10.94 20.76 -3.10
N ASN A 248 11.30 19.57 -3.59
CA ASN A 248 10.37 18.49 -3.91
C ASN A 248 10.16 17.53 -2.73
N LEU A 249 10.93 17.65 -1.65
CA LEU A 249 10.73 16.90 -0.43
C LEU A 249 9.59 17.55 0.37
N VAL A 250 8.35 17.17 0.06
CA VAL A 250 7.14 17.85 0.57
C VAL A 250 6.49 17.12 1.76
N CYS A 251 6.64 15.81 1.86
CA CYS A 251 6.03 14.98 2.91
C CYS A 251 6.94 13.81 3.30
N LEU A 252 6.77 13.31 4.52
CA LEU A 252 7.44 12.10 5.01
C LEU A 252 6.44 11.24 5.79
N GLY A 253 6.33 9.96 5.42
CA GLY A 253 5.27 9.08 5.91
C GLY A 253 4.06 9.11 4.96
N ARG A 254 2.93 9.67 5.40
CA ARG A 254 1.73 9.77 4.56
C ARG A 254 1.79 11.01 3.67
N SER A 255 1.06 10.98 2.55
CA SER A 255 1.00 12.11 1.61
C SER A 255 0.45 13.40 2.22
N GLU A 256 -0.35 13.30 3.29
CA GLU A 256 -0.91 14.42 4.03
C GLU A 256 -0.02 14.91 5.19
N ASP A 257 1.05 14.19 5.52
CA ASP A 257 1.98 14.54 6.60
C ASP A 257 3.11 15.42 6.04
N PHE A 258 2.81 16.70 5.82
CA PHE A 258 3.74 17.67 5.24
C PHE A 258 4.96 17.92 6.12
N ILE A 259 6.11 18.19 5.48
CA ILE A 259 7.33 18.63 6.17
C ILE A 259 7.50 20.15 6.10
N GLU A 260 8.10 20.71 7.14
CA GLU A 260 8.79 21.98 7.12
C GLU A 260 10.29 21.68 7.04
N LEU A 261 10.91 21.93 5.89
CA LEU A 261 12.34 21.75 5.70
C LEU A 261 13.10 22.89 6.40
N VAL A 262 13.87 22.56 7.43
CA VAL A 262 14.66 23.53 8.21
C VAL A 262 16.05 23.70 7.60
N GLU A 263 16.68 22.60 7.20
CA GLU A 263 18.03 22.61 6.62
C GLU A 263 18.22 21.39 5.72
N ILE A 264 18.91 21.56 4.60
CA ILE A 264 19.56 20.48 3.87
C ILE A 264 20.96 20.91 3.47
N LYS A 265 21.98 20.15 3.86
CA LYS A 265 23.38 20.56 3.72
C LYS A 265 24.29 19.35 3.50
N GLU A 266 25.25 19.47 2.59
CA GLU A 266 26.38 18.53 2.51
C GLU A 266 27.28 18.70 3.75
N VAL A 267 27.60 17.59 4.40
CA VAL A 267 28.43 17.53 5.61
C VAL A 267 29.47 16.43 5.49
N GLU A 268 30.50 16.51 6.31
CA GLU A 268 31.55 15.51 6.38
C GLU A 268 31.47 14.76 7.71
N LEU A 269 31.29 13.44 7.62
CA LEU A 269 31.26 12.53 8.76
C LEU A 269 32.68 12.08 9.13
N SER A 270 32.98 12.07 10.41
CA SER A 270 34.24 11.62 10.98
C SER A 270 34.06 10.37 11.84
N SER A 271 35.00 9.44 11.74
CA SER A 271 35.15 8.33 12.70
C SER A 271 36.12 8.66 13.84
N ASN A 272 36.88 9.76 13.71
CA ASN A 272 37.80 10.21 14.74
C ASN A 272 37.02 11.08 15.73
N ILE A 273 36.52 10.47 16.80
CA ILE A 273 35.71 11.16 17.80
C ILE A 273 36.63 12.01 18.70
N ASP A 274 36.40 13.32 18.73
CA ASP A 274 37.27 14.31 19.40
C ASP A 274 36.83 14.68 20.83
N LYS A 275 35.61 14.27 21.20
CA LYS A 275 35.00 14.45 22.52
C LYS A 275 33.82 13.50 22.68
N THR A 276 33.24 13.43 23.87
CA THR A 276 31.95 12.76 24.05
C THR A 276 30.83 13.49 23.31
N TYR A 277 30.09 12.76 22.48
CA TYR A 277 28.83 13.21 21.87
C TYR A 277 27.68 12.45 22.51
N GLU A 278 26.67 13.18 22.94
CA GLU A 278 25.40 12.65 23.44
C GLU A 278 24.27 13.13 22.53
N LEU A 279 23.14 12.43 22.53
CA LEU A 279 21.95 12.90 21.81
C LEU A 279 21.49 14.27 22.35
N THR A 280 20.96 15.10 21.44
CA THR A 280 20.33 16.37 21.82
C THR A 280 19.17 16.13 22.80
N ASP A 281 18.90 17.07 23.70
CA ASP A 281 17.86 16.90 24.71
C ASP A 281 16.48 16.53 24.11
N GLY A 282 15.91 15.47 24.67
CA GLY A 282 14.66 14.84 24.22
C GLY A 282 14.77 14.02 22.93
N TYR A 283 15.91 14.01 22.24
CA TYR A 283 16.07 13.24 21.02
C TYR A 283 16.26 11.76 21.35
N SER A 284 15.76 10.93 20.44
CA SER A 284 16.00 9.50 20.39
C SER A 284 16.53 9.13 19.02
N MET A 285 17.16 7.98 18.93
CA MET A 285 17.82 7.51 17.70
C MET A 285 17.61 6.02 17.52
N TYR A 286 17.60 5.57 16.26
CA TYR A 286 17.78 4.15 15.94
C TYR A 286 19.26 3.83 15.83
N VAL A 287 19.70 2.83 16.60
CA VAL A 287 21.05 2.29 16.52
C VAL A 287 20.95 0.79 16.28
N ASP A 288 21.62 0.28 15.25
CA ASP A 288 21.69 -1.15 14.98
C ASP A 288 22.26 -1.89 16.20
N ILE A 289 21.52 -2.89 16.68
CA ILE A 289 21.87 -3.63 17.90
C ILE A 289 23.22 -4.36 17.76
N SER A 290 23.64 -4.69 16.54
CA SER A 290 24.95 -5.32 16.29
C SER A 290 26.14 -4.41 16.59
N LYS A 291 25.88 -3.11 16.81
CA LYS A 291 26.89 -2.09 17.14
C LYS A 291 26.79 -1.63 18.61
N ILE A 292 25.99 -2.32 19.43
CA ILE A 292 25.71 -1.94 20.81
C ILE A 292 26.06 -3.08 21.75
N ASN A 293 26.85 -2.78 22.78
CA ASN A 293 27.20 -3.76 23.80
C ASN A 293 26.02 -4.05 24.74
N THR A 294 25.64 -5.33 24.85
CA THR A 294 24.72 -5.83 25.88
C THR A 294 25.42 -6.32 27.14
N ASP A 295 26.74 -6.48 27.09
CA ASP A 295 27.57 -7.03 28.15
C ASP A 295 28.13 -5.91 29.05
N GLU A 296 28.41 -6.24 30.31
CA GLU A 296 28.68 -5.28 31.39
C GLU A 296 29.97 -4.45 31.24
N THR A 297 30.80 -4.71 30.23
CA THR A 297 32.11 -4.06 30.05
C THR A 297 32.03 -2.68 29.39
N GLY A 298 31.04 -2.43 28.52
CA GLY A 298 30.84 -1.11 27.89
C GLY A 298 31.91 -0.70 26.86
N ASP A 299 32.66 -1.67 26.32
CA ASP A 299 33.80 -1.47 25.41
C ASP A 299 33.43 -1.31 23.92
N GLU A 300 32.14 -1.15 23.57
CA GLU A 300 31.75 -0.87 22.17
C GLU A 300 31.46 0.62 21.94
N ASP A 301 31.44 0.97 20.66
CA ASP A 301 31.43 2.35 20.17
C ASP A 301 30.17 3.12 20.56
N TYR A 302 29.03 2.42 20.73
CA TYR A 302 27.75 2.99 21.16
C TYR A 302 27.41 2.47 22.55
N PHE A 303 27.33 3.37 23.52
CA PHE A 303 26.97 3.05 24.90
C PHE A 303 25.84 3.93 25.40
N LEU A 304 25.19 3.51 26.50
CA LEU A 304 24.22 4.37 27.16
C LEU A 304 24.87 5.21 28.26
N THR A 305 24.54 6.50 28.27
CA THR A 305 24.92 7.43 29.34
C THR A 305 23.68 7.95 30.05
N SER A 306 23.66 7.83 31.37
CA SER A 306 22.68 8.51 32.23
C SER A 306 23.42 9.03 33.45
N GLY A 307 23.73 10.33 33.43
CA GLY A 307 24.52 11.00 34.46
C GLY A 307 26.02 10.67 34.41
N GLY A 308 26.60 10.47 33.22
CA GLY A 308 28.05 10.33 33.03
C GLY A 308 28.64 8.94 33.33
N SER A 309 27.81 7.94 33.64
CA SER A 309 28.25 6.54 33.78
C SER A 309 27.83 5.73 32.56
N LYS A 310 28.80 5.05 31.92
CA LYS A 310 28.53 4.06 30.87
C LYS A 310 27.70 2.92 31.45
N LYS A 311 26.54 2.65 30.86
CA LYS A 311 25.60 1.61 31.31
C LYS A 311 25.28 0.67 30.14
N PRO A 312 24.94 -0.59 30.44
CA PRO A 312 24.48 -1.53 29.41
C PRO A 312 23.22 -1.02 28.75
N ALA A 313 23.09 -1.32 27.46
CA ALA A 313 22.03 -0.76 26.64
C ALA A 313 20.63 -1.29 27.00
N LYS A 314 19.74 -0.37 27.37
CA LYS A 314 18.31 -0.59 27.66
C LYS A 314 17.47 0.33 26.79
N GLY A 315 16.42 -0.22 26.19
CA GLY A 315 15.52 0.51 25.31
C GLY A 315 14.53 -0.44 24.65
N THR A 316 13.81 0.07 23.65
CA THR A 316 12.89 -0.76 22.85
C THR A 316 13.56 -1.17 21.56
N ILE A 317 13.55 -2.47 21.24
CA ILE A 317 14.05 -2.95 19.95
C ILE A 317 12.93 -2.85 18.93
N TYR A 318 13.19 -2.10 17.85
CA TYR A 318 12.34 -2.03 16.69
C TYR A 318 13.00 -2.75 15.52
N TYR A 319 12.25 -3.56 14.80
CA TYR A 319 12.68 -4.06 13.49
C TYR A 319 12.37 -2.99 12.45
N VAL A 320 13.38 -2.20 12.09
CA VAL A 320 13.27 -1.05 11.20
C VAL A 320 13.53 -1.50 9.76
N SER A 321 12.57 -1.23 8.86
CA SER A 321 12.70 -1.61 7.45
C SER A 321 13.76 -0.74 6.77
N LYS A 322 14.82 -1.38 6.26
CA LYS A 322 15.89 -0.77 5.47
C LYS A 322 15.45 -0.56 4.03
N ASP A 323 15.06 -1.66 3.38
CA ASP A 323 14.59 -1.70 2.00
C ASP A 323 13.56 -2.82 1.83
N TYR A 324 13.10 -3.05 0.59
CA TYR A 324 12.30 -4.21 0.26
C TYR A 324 12.58 -4.72 -1.16
N LYS A 325 12.34 -6.02 -1.36
CA LYS A 325 12.28 -6.65 -2.68
C LYS A 325 10.85 -7.05 -3.00
N ILE A 326 10.50 -7.08 -4.29
CA ILE A 326 9.19 -7.55 -4.74
C ILE A 326 9.33 -9.02 -5.14
N GLU A 327 8.69 -9.90 -4.37
CA GLU A 327 8.61 -11.33 -4.67
C GLU A 327 7.16 -11.67 -5.05
N GLY A 328 6.94 -11.97 -6.33
CA GLY A 328 5.62 -12.17 -6.90
C GLY A 328 4.75 -10.90 -6.84
N LYS A 329 3.79 -10.86 -5.90
CA LYS A 329 2.90 -9.70 -5.67
C LYS A 329 3.05 -9.11 -4.26
N LYS A 330 4.11 -9.47 -3.54
CA LYS A 330 4.34 -9.06 -2.15
C LYS A 330 5.66 -8.32 -2.04
N ARG A 331 5.69 -7.33 -1.15
CA ARG A 331 6.94 -6.72 -0.70
C ARG A 331 7.51 -7.57 0.45
N VAL A 332 8.77 -7.94 0.32
CA VAL A 332 9.54 -8.62 1.37
C VAL A 332 10.54 -7.61 1.88
N PHE A 333 10.32 -7.15 3.11
CA PHE A 333 11.12 -6.09 3.73
C PHE A 333 12.38 -6.66 4.38
N ASN A 334 13.52 -6.04 4.10
CA ASN A 334 14.75 -6.25 4.86
C ASN A 334 14.68 -5.43 6.14
N LYS A 335 14.64 -6.08 7.31
CA LYS A 335 14.49 -5.41 8.60
C LYS A 335 15.77 -5.51 9.42
N ILE A 336 16.22 -4.37 9.95
CA ILE A 336 17.37 -4.27 10.84
C ILE A 336 16.84 -4.13 12.28
N PRO A 337 17.28 -4.97 13.23
CA PRO A 337 16.94 -4.81 14.64
C PRO A 337 17.70 -3.60 15.20
N CYS A 338 16.98 -2.53 15.52
CA CYS A 338 17.55 -1.31 16.07
C CYS A 338 17.07 -1.06 17.50
N LEU A 339 18.00 -0.74 18.40
CA LEU A 339 17.67 -0.14 19.68
C LEU A 339 17.18 1.29 19.45
N TYR A 340 16.00 1.59 19.98
CA TYR A 340 15.49 2.95 20.12
C TYR A 340 15.72 3.44 21.54
N SER A 341 16.53 4.49 21.69
CA SER A 341 16.89 5.07 22.98
C SER A 341 17.19 6.56 22.86
N SER A 342 16.93 7.29 23.95
CA SER A 342 17.27 8.70 24.15
C SER A 342 18.60 8.93 24.88
N TYR A 343 19.30 7.85 25.25
CA TYR A 343 20.50 7.90 26.09
C TYR A 343 21.76 7.43 25.36
N ILE A 344 21.79 7.50 24.02
CA ILE A 344 22.93 7.05 23.21
C ILE A 344 24.06 8.08 23.30
N ALA A 345 25.28 7.59 23.50
CA ALA A 345 26.49 8.38 23.41
C ALA A 345 27.62 7.61 22.73
N ILE A 346 28.58 8.38 22.22
CA ILE A 346 29.85 7.92 21.67
C ILE A 346 30.97 8.80 22.26
N ASP A 347 32.19 8.29 22.35
CA ASP A 347 33.33 9.05 22.87
C ASP A 347 34.63 8.75 22.12
N GLU A 348 35.75 9.29 22.59
CA GLU A 348 37.07 9.16 21.98
C GLU A 348 37.55 7.70 21.89
N SER A 349 36.98 6.78 22.68
CA SER A 349 37.29 5.35 22.62
C SER A 349 36.52 4.62 21.53
N SER A 350 35.49 5.24 20.95
CA SER A 350 34.66 4.67 19.88
C SER A 350 35.42 4.63 18.54
N GLN A 351 35.67 3.43 18.01
CA GLN A 351 36.40 3.18 16.77
C GLN A 351 35.51 3.02 15.52
N ASN A 352 34.29 2.49 15.63
CA ASN A 352 33.34 2.33 14.52
C ASN A 352 32.08 3.22 14.66
N ALA A 353 32.16 4.27 15.49
CA ALA A 353 31.15 5.33 15.52
C ALA A 353 31.41 6.35 14.40
N LEU A 354 30.35 7.03 13.97
CA LEU A 354 30.45 8.21 13.11
C LEU A 354 29.80 9.40 13.81
N CYS A 355 30.39 10.58 13.62
CA CYS A 355 29.81 11.84 14.04
C CYS A 355 29.83 12.87 12.91
N ASP A 356 28.82 13.73 12.93
CA ASP A 356 28.80 14.99 12.21
C ASP A 356 29.24 16.08 13.20
N MET A 357 30.52 16.45 13.13
CA MET A 357 31.13 17.42 14.04
C MET A 357 30.57 18.84 13.87
N ASP A 358 30.22 19.23 12.64
CA ASP A 358 29.61 20.54 12.34
C ASP A 358 28.25 20.68 13.03
N GLY A 359 27.46 19.61 13.04
CA GLY A 359 26.14 19.58 13.66
C GLY A 359 26.12 19.15 15.12
N GLY A 360 27.18 18.51 15.60
CA GLY A 360 27.21 17.89 16.93
C GLY A 360 26.35 16.63 17.03
N TYR A 361 26.21 15.86 15.95
CA TYR A 361 25.29 14.74 15.87
C TYR A 361 26.00 13.39 15.81
N ILE A 362 25.47 12.41 16.57
CA ILE A 362 25.81 11.00 16.42
C ILE A 362 25.19 10.46 15.13
N VAL A 363 25.93 9.64 14.38
CA VAL A 363 25.47 9.08 13.09
C VAL A 363 25.67 7.56 13.08
N ASN A 364 24.59 6.82 12.86
CA ASN A 364 24.60 5.36 12.69
C ASN A 364 23.99 5.02 11.33
N LEU A 365 24.85 4.97 10.32
CA LEU A 365 24.44 4.65 8.95
C LEU A 365 24.08 3.16 8.86
N ASN A 366 22.85 2.89 8.41
CA ASN A 366 22.33 1.54 8.17
C ASN A 366 21.62 1.45 6.83
#